data_AF-A0A212KSR6-F1
#
_entry.id   AF-A0A212KSR6-F1
#
_cell.length_a   1.000
_cell.length_b   1.000
_cell.length_c   1.000
_cell.angle_alpha   90.00
_cell.angle_beta   90.00
_cell.angle_gamma   90.00
#
_symmetry.space_group_name_H-M   'P 1'
#
loop_
_entity.id
_entity.type
_entity.pdbx_description
1 polymer ?
#
loop_
_entity_poly.entity_id
_entity_poly.type
_entity_poly.pdbx_seq_one_letter_code
_entity_poly.pdbx_strand_id
1 'polypeptide(L)'
;MSIHLIHATQANGIPLRTGKKERKFKMLFLDIGLFQRAMQIDSQEVLDRDLLDIHEGTLAEHFVGQELLAYTDFFEDRYLYFWEREKKSSSAELDYVFNISSRVIPIEVKAGKTGRLRSLKQFMSEKDLNLGIRISQAPLSLNEKILSVPFYMISEISRLI
;
A
#
# COMPACT_ATOMS: atom_id res chain seq x y z
N MET A 1 -8.34 -19.32 1.25
CA MET A 1 -9.42 -18.33 1.41
C MET A 1 -9.14 -17.22 0.41
N SER A 2 -10.08 -16.88 -0.48
CA SER A 2 -9.83 -16.01 -1.66
C SER A 2 -9.70 -14.51 -1.34
N ILE A 3 -9.62 -14.16 -0.06
CA ILE A 3 -9.56 -12.79 0.46
C ILE A 3 -8.56 -12.77 1.62
N HIS A 4 -7.63 -11.82 1.56
CA HIS A 4 -6.68 -11.46 2.61
C HIS A 4 -7.22 -10.26 3.41
N LEU A 5 -7.10 -10.32 4.73
CA LEU A 5 -7.49 -9.21 5.60
C LEU A 5 -6.26 -8.35 5.93
N ILE A 6 -6.32 -7.09 5.54
CA ILE A 6 -5.28 -6.10 5.81
C ILE A 6 -5.72 -5.30 7.01
N HIS A 7 -5.17 -5.63 8.18
CA HIS A 7 -5.57 -4.99 9.43
C HIS A 7 -4.90 -3.63 9.60
N ALA A 8 -5.60 -2.72 10.28
CA ALA A 8 -4.98 -1.49 10.75
C ALA A 8 -3.94 -1.82 11.82
N THR A 9 -2.80 -1.11 11.82
CA THR A 9 -1.81 -1.18 12.88
C THR A 9 -1.36 0.21 13.29
N GLN A 10 -0.95 0.38 14.55
CA GLN A 10 -0.28 1.59 15.01
C GLN A 10 1.19 1.69 14.54
N ALA A 11 1.80 0.58 14.11
CA ALA A 11 3.17 0.53 13.60
C ALA A 11 4.19 1.31 14.46
N ASN A 12 4.16 1.10 15.78
CA ASN A 12 5.10 1.73 16.73
C ASN A 12 6.48 1.04 16.80
N GLY A 13 6.73 0.10 15.89
CA GLY A 13 7.91 -0.76 15.89
C GLY A 13 7.58 -2.14 15.33
N ILE A 14 8.60 -3.00 15.29
CA ILE A 14 8.46 -4.40 14.88
C ILE A 14 8.29 -5.31 16.12
N PRO A 15 7.56 -6.44 15.99
CA PRO A 15 6.76 -6.83 14.83
C PRO A 15 5.50 -5.95 14.71
N LEU A 16 5.10 -5.62 13.47
CA LEU A 16 3.94 -4.75 13.18
C LEU A 16 2.62 -5.29 13.77
N ARG A 17 2.54 -6.62 13.97
CA ARG A 17 1.38 -7.31 14.54
C ARG A 17 1.04 -6.85 15.97
N THR A 18 2.01 -6.39 16.75
CA THR A 18 1.77 -5.96 18.15
C THR A 18 0.81 -4.77 18.22
N GLY A 19 0.80 -3.91 17.21
CA GLY A 19 -0.09 -2.74 17.12
C GLY A 19 -1.40 -3.00 16.37
N LYS A 20 -1.69 -4.25 16.00
CA LYS A 20 -2.82 -4.63 15.14
C LYS A 20 -4.17 -4.36 15.82
N LYS A 21 -5.12 -3.82 15.06
CA LYS A 21 -6.54 -3.71 15.44
C LYS A 21 -7.34 -4.84 14.82
N GLU A 22 -7.80 -5.78 15.65
CA GLU A 22 -8.54 -6.95 15.17
C GLU A 22 -9.85 -6.60 14.45
N ARG A 23 -10.56 -5.57 14.92
CA ARG A 23 -11.87 -5.16 14.39
C ARG A 23 -11.79 -4.13 13.26
N LYS A 24 -10.60 -3.77 12.80
CA LYS A 24 -10.42 -2.77 11.75
C LYS A 24 -9.51 -3.30 10.67
N PHE A 25 -10.09 -3.62 9.52
CA PHE A 25 -9.39 -4.21 8.39
C PHE A 25 -10.00 -3.76 7.06
N LYS A 26 -9.18 -3.76 6.02
CA LYS A 26 -9.58 -3.74 4.62
C LYS A 26 -9.54 -5.17 4.07
N MET A 27 -10.32 -5.43 3.03
CA MET A 27 -10.28 -6.70 2.31
C MET A 27 -9.44 -6.54 1.05
N LEU A 28 -8.56 -7.50 0.81
CA LEU A 28 -7.79 -7.61 -0.42
C LEU A 28 -8.14 -8.95 -1.07
N PHE A 29 -8.72 -8.92 -2.26
CA PHE A 29 -9.03 -10.14 -3.01
C PHE A 29 -7.75 -10.77 -3.57
N LEU A 30 -7.74 -12.09 -3.71
CA LEU A 30 -6.61 -12.84 -4.29
C LEU A 30 -6.43 -12.58 -5.79
N ASP A 31 -7.49 -12.16 -6.48
CA ASP A 31 -7.50 -11.96 -7.93
C ASP A 31 -8.21 -10.64 -8.27
N ILE A 32 -7.60 -9.87 -9.18
CA ILE A 32 -8.10 -8.55 -9.58
C ILE A 32 -9.41 -8.67 -10.37
N GLY A 33 -9.58 -9.73 -11.18
CA GLY A 33 -10.84 -10.01 -11.87
C GLY A 33 -11.96 -10.37 -10.89
N LEU A 34 -11.65 -11.13 -9.83
CA LEU A 34 -12.61 -11.38 -8.74
C LEU A 34 -13.00 -10.09 -8.02
N PHE A 35 -12.03 -9.20 -7.76
CA PHE A 35 -12.31 -7.88 -7.19
C PHE A 35 -13.22 -7.06 -8.11
N GLN A 36 -12.87 -6.95 -9.40
CA GLN A 36 -13.67 -6.22 -10.40
C GLN A 36 -15.11 -6.75 -10.47
N ARG A 37 -15.26 -8.08 -10.50
CA ARG A 37 -16.58 -8.71 -10.54
C ARG A 37 -17.38 -8.42 -9.27
N ALA A 38 -16.74 -8.47 -8.09
CA ALA A 38 -17.38 -8.15 -6.82
C ALA A 38 -17.83 -6.68 -6.75
N MET A 39 -17.05 -5.78 -7.36
CA MET A 39 -17.36 -4.35 -7.47
C MET A 39 -18.34 -4.02 -8.61
N GLN A 40 -18.79 -5.03 -9.38
CA GLN A 40 -19.66 -4.86 -10.55
C GLN A 40 -19.09 -3.89 -11.61
N ILE A 41 -17.77 -3.86 -11.75
CA ILE A 41 -17.08 -3.06 -12.76
C ILE A 41 -17.36 -3.69 -14.12
N ASP A 42 -17.82 -2.89 -15.07
CA ASP A 42 -18.04 -3.35 -16.44
C ASP A 42 -16.67 -3.62 -17.11
N SER A 43 -16.53 -4.80 -17.69
CA SER A 43 -15.37 -5.17 -18.49
C SER A 43 -15.06 -4.20 -19.63
N GLN A 44 -16.08 -3.49 -20.14
CA GLN A 44 -15.91 -2.49 -21.18
C GLN A 44 -15.29 -1.20 -20.63
N GLU A 45 -15.63 -0.79 -19.41
CA GLU A 45 -14.98 0.36 -18.74
C GLU A 45 -13.50 0.10 -18.46
N VAL A 46 -13.13 -1.16 -18.21
CA VAL A 46 -11.75 -1.63 -18.03
C VAL A 46 -10.95 -1.49 -19.33
N LEU A 47 -11.57 -1.71 -20.48
CA LEU A 47 -10.90 -1.63 -21.79
C LEU A 47 -10.82 -0.18 -22.30
N ASP A 48 -11.81 0.64 -21.98
CA ASP A 48 -11.96 1.99 -22.55
C ASP A 48 -11.35 3.11 -21.70
N ARG A 49 -10.96 2.84 -20.45
CA ARG A 49 -10.35 3.82 -19.53
C ARG A 49 -8.93 3.44 -19.13
N ASP A 50 -8.15 4.42 -18.68
CA ASP A 50 -6.93 4.11 -17.93
C ASP A 50 -7.35 3.33 -16.68
N LEU A 51 -6.92 2.06 -16.60
CA LEU A 51 -7.21 1.15 -15.49
C LEU A 51 -6.87 1.75 -14.13
N LEU A 52 -5.89 2.65 -14.11
CA LEU A 52 -5.43 3.30 -12.89
C LEU A 52 -6.41 4.39 -12.43
N ASP A 53 -7.18 5.00 -13.33
CA ASP A 53 -8.20 5.99 -13.00
C ASP A 53 -9.56 5.39 -12.60
N ILE A 54 -9.69 4.06 -12.69
CA ILE A 54 -10.90 3.34 -12.30
C ILE A 54 -11.05 3.36 -10.76
N HIS A 55 -12.22 3.79 -10.28
CA HIS A 55 -12.58 3.91 -8.86
C HIS A 55 -11.52 4.65 -8.00
N GLU A 56 -11.07 5.81 -8.47
CA GLU A 56 -10.15 6.70 -7.74
C GLU A 56 -8.81 6.04 -7.34
N GLY A 57 -8.38 5.01 -8.08
CA GLY A 57 -7.12 4.29 -7.82
C GLY A 57 -7.27 3.05 -6.93
N THR A 58 -8.50 2.67 -6.55
CA THR A 58 -8.75 1.45 -5.75
C THR A 58 -8.18 0.18 -6.41
N LEU A 59 -8.21 0.12 -7.75
CA LEU A 59 -7.64 -1.00 -8.50
C LEU A 59 -6.12 -1.04 -8.38
N ALA A 60 -5.47 0.13 -8.43
CA ALA A 60 -4.03 0.27 -8.27
C ALA A 60 -3.60 -0.14 -6.86
N GLU A 61 -4.34 0.26 -5.83
CA GLU A 61 -4.12 -0.21 -4.46
C GLU A 61 -4.22 -1.73 -4.38
N HIS A 62 -5.29 -2.33 -4.91
CA HIS A 62 -5.47 -3.78 -4.93
C HIS A 62 -4.33 -4.52 -5.63
N PHE A 63 -3.92 -4.04 -6.81
CA PHE A 63 -2.78 -4.59 -7.55
C PHE A 63 -1.50 -4.53 -6.70
N VAL A 64 -1.19 -3.38 -6.11
CA VAL A 64 0.01 -3.22 -5.25
C VAL A 64 -0.04 -4.15 -4.05
N GLY A 65 -1.19 -4.26 -3.37
CA GLY A 65 -1.34 -5.15 -2.23
C GLY A 65 -1.06 -6.62 -2.59
N GLN A 66 -1.48 -7.06 -3.78
CA GLN A 66 -1.20 -8.41 -4.27
C GLN A 66 0.28 -8.61 -4.59
N GLU A 67 0.91 -7.67 -5.31
CA GLU A 67 2.33 -7.77 -5.65
C GLU A 67 3.21 -7.77 -4.38
N LEU A 68 2.91 -6.93 -3.39
CA LEU A 68 3.62 -6.92 -2.12
C LEU A 68 3.54 -8.27 -1.38
N LEU A 69 2.35 -8.89 -1.35
CA LEU A 69 2.16 -10.22 -0.76
C LEU A 69 2.83 -11.33 -1.58
N ALA A 70 2.90 -11.18 -2.90
CA ALA A 70 3.50 -12.17 -3.81
C ALA A 70 5.03 -12.20 -3.68
N TYR A 71 5.67 -11.04 -3.51
CA TYR A 71 7.12 -10.91 -3.39
C TYR A 71 7.64 -10.83 -1.95
N THR A 72 6.78 -11.05 -0.96
CA THR A 72 7.25 -11.23 0.42
C THR A 72 8.13 -12.49 0.50
N ASP A 73 9.29 -12.40 1.15
CA ASP A 73 10.19 -13.54 1.35
C ASP A 73 9.42 -14.70 1.99
N PHE A 74 9.71 -15.93 1.55
CA PHE A 74 9.13 -17.15 2.10
C PHE A 74 9.39 -17.29 3.61
N PHE A 75 10.52 -16.77 4.10
CA PHE A 75 10.89 -16.84 5.52
C PHE A 75 10.28 -15.71 6.37
N GLU A 76 9.64 -14.71 5.75
CA GLU A 76 8.96 -13.63 6.46
C GLU A 76 7.45 -13.86 6.51
N ASP A 77 6.84 -13.44 7.62
CA ASP A 77 5.38 -13.47 7.76
C ASP A 77 4.74 -12.55 6.69
N ARG A 78 3.89 -13.13 5.83
CA ARG A 78 3.13 -12.42 4.77
C ARG A 78 2.00 -11.55 5.32
N TYR A 79 2.32 -10.63 6.22
CA TYR A 79 1.34 -9.71 6.78
C TYR A 79 1.51 -8.30 6.21
N LEU A 80 0.52 -7.90 5.44
CA LEU A 80 0.33 -6.53 5.01
C LEU A 80 -0.61 -5.83 6.00
N TYR A 81 -0.25 -4.62 6.42
CA TYR A 81 -1.08 -3.79 7.27
C TYR A 81 -1.36 -2.46 6.58
N PHE A 82 -2.30 -1.70 7.10
CA PHE A 82 -2.46 -0.28 6.77
C PHE A 82 -2.38 0.54 8.04
N TRP A 83 -2.21 1.86 7.90
CA TRP A 83 -2.20 2.77 9.06
C TRP A 83 -3.26 3.84 8.88
N GLU A 84 -3.93 4.16 9.98
CA GLU A 84 -4.72 5.37 10.07
C GLU A 84 -4.34 6.14 11.33
N ARG A 85 -4.53 7.45 11.23
CA ARG A 85 -4.41 8.32 12.38
C ARG A 85 -5.68 8.29 13.24
N GLU A 86 -5.52 8.08 14.54
CA GLU A 86 -6.63 8.06 15.50
C GLU A 86 -7.04 9.45 16.04
N LYS A 87 -6.40 10.54 15.59
CA LYS A 87 -6.73 11.89 16.09
C LYS A 87 -8.02 12.42 15.46
N LYS A 88 -9.02 12.74 16.31
CA LYS A 88 -10.36 13.22 15.92
C LYS A 88 -10.38 14.44 14.97
N SER A 89 -9.34 15.27 14.95
CA SER A 89 -9.30 16.53 14.19
C SER A 89 -8.56 16.44 12.84
N SER A 90 -7.99 15.28 12.49
CA SER A 90 -7.30 15.11 11.21
C SER A 90 -7.22 13.63 10.88
N SER A 91 -7.96 13.22 9.85
CA SER A 91 -7.79 11.92 9.22
C SER A 91 -6.55 11.94 8.33
N ALA A 92 -5.73 10.90 8.49
CA ALA A 92 -4.67 10.55 7.56
C ALA A 92 -4.65 9.03 7.51
N GLU A 93 -4.60 8.48 6.32
CA GLU A 93 -4.60 7.04 6.07
C GLU A 93 -3.49 6.73 5.07
N LEU A 94 -2.71 5.71 5.38
CA LEU A 94 -1.72 5.12 4.51
C LEU A 94 -2.27 3.83 3.93
N ASP A 95 -2.01 3.58 2.65
CA ASP A 95 -2.48 2.38 1.97
C ASP A 95 -1.87 1.13 2.58
N TYR A 96 -0.54 1.13 2.73
CA TYR A 96 0.18 -0.01 3.30
C TYR A 96 1.31 0.38 4.26
N VAL A 97 1.51 -0.48 5.25
CA VAL A 97 2.69 -0.52 6.11
C VAL A 97 3.21 -1.95 6.08
N PHE A 98 4.47 -2.09 5.71
CA PHE A 98 5.11 -3.38 5.49
C PHE A 98 6.44 -3.46 6.25
N ASN A 99 6.91 -4.67 6.55
CA ASN A 99 8.21 -4.89 7.17
C ASN A 99 9.17 -5.43 6.11
N ILE A 100 10.34 -4.82 5.98
CA ILE A 100 11.43 -5.35 5.14
C ILE A 100 12.70 -5.27 5.95
N SER A 101 13.39 -6.40 6.13
CA SER A 101 14.69 -6.44 6.83
C SER A 101 14.64 -5.76 8.21
N SER A 102 13.57 -6.02 8.97
CA SER A 102 13.33 -5.42 10.30
C SER A 102 13.10 -3.91 10.32
N ARG A 103 12.68 -3.30 9.20
CA ARG A 103 12.33 -1.87 9.10
C ARG A 103 10.85 -1.70 8.79
N VAL A 104 10.22 -0.72 9.44
CA VAL A 104 8.86 -0.30 9.10
C VAL A 104 8.91 0.56 7.84
N ILE A 105 8.32 0.06 6.76
CA ILE A 105 8.27 0.72 5.46
C ILE A 105 6.84 1.19 5.18
N PRO A 106 6.57 2.51 5.21
CA PRO A 106 5.29 3.05 4.81
C PRO A 106 5.23 3.17 3.29
N ILE A 107 4.10 2.77 2.72
CA ILE A 107 3.86 2.73 1.28
C ILE A 107 2.56 3.48 0.98
N GLU A 108 2.63 4.37 0.00
CA GLU A 108 1.47 5.07 -0.57
C GLU A 108 1.38 4.78 -2.06
N VAL A 109 0.20 4.42 -2.53
CA VAL A 109 -0.11 4.13 -3.92
C VAL A 109 -0.72 5.37 -4.57
N LYS A 110 -0.27 5.68 -5.79
CA LYS A 110 -0.84 6.76 -6.60
C LYS A 110 -1.08 6.27 -8.02
N ALA A 111 -2.36 6.16 -8.37
CA ALA A 111 -2.80 5.90 -9.73
C ALA A 111 -2.33 6.99 -10.72
N GLY A 112 -2.48 8.26 -10.34
CA GLY A 112 -2.10 9.42 -11.13
C GLY A 112 -0.72 10.00 -10.80
N LYS A 113 -0.22 10.88 -11.69
CA LYS A 113 1.05 11.61 -11.49
C LYS A 113 0.94 12.72 -10.43
N THR A 114 -0.26 13.21 -10.18
CA THR A 114 -0.56 14.32 -9.27
C THR A 114 -1.20 13.79 -7.99
N GLY A 115 -0.63 14.15 -6.84
CA GLY A 115 -1.14 13.72 -5.55
C GLY A 115 -0.20 14.12 -4.43
N ARG A 116 -0.74 14.72 -3.36
CA ARG A 116 0.07 15.08 -2.19
C ARG A 116 0.33 13.81 -1.37
N LEU A 117 1.58 13.58 -0.99
CA LEU A 117 1.99 12.50 -0.10
C LEU A 117 1.79 12.88 1.37
N ARG A 118 0.63 13.46 1.69
CA ARG A 118 0.39 14.06 3.01
C ARG A 118 0.37 12.98 4.10
N SER A 119 -0.38 11.89 3.89
CA SER A 119 -0.45 10.78 4.83
C SER A 119 0.91 10.12 5.03
N LEU A 120 1.62 9.82 3.94
CA LEU A 120 2.99 9.29 3.98
C LEU A 120 3.96 10.19 4.75
N LYS A 121 4.07 11.48 4.38
CA LYS A 121 4.97 12.42 5.09
C LYS A 121 4.58 12.58 6.55
N GLN A 122 3.29 12.57 6.87
CA GLN A 122 2.79 12.68 8.22
C GLN A 122 3.13 11.44 9.06
N PHE A 123 2.91 10.24 8.54
CA PHE A 123 3.29 9.00 9.22
C PHE A 123 4.80 8.93 9.44
N MET A 124 5.59 9.22 8.40
CA MET A 124 7.05 9.25 8.50
C MET A 124 7.53 10.21 9.59
N SER A 125 6.90 11.39 9.71
CA SER A 125 7.21 12.34 10.77
C SER A 125 6.78 11.86 12.16
N GLU A 126 5.61 11.23 12.31
CA GLU A 126 5.12 10.71 13.59
C GLU A 126 5.93 9.51 14.09
N LYS A 127 6.57 8.77 13.19
CA LYS A 127 7.36 7.56 13.48
C LYS A 127 8.87 7.76 13.35
N ASP A 128 9.32 8.98 13.07
CA ASP A 128 10.74 9.33 12.82
C ASP A 128 11.43 8.42 11.77
N LEU A 129 10.76 8.22 10.63
CA LEU A 129 11.25 7.35 9.56
C LEU A 129 12.08 8.12 8.54
N ASN A 130 13.16 7.48 8.09
CA ASN A 130 14.09 8.02 7.11
C ASN A 130 13.81 7.56 5.67
N LEU A 131 12.82 6.69 5.47
CA LEU A 131 12.43 6.18 4.17
C LEU A 131 10.93 5.93 4.12
N GLY A 132 10.29 6.35 3.03
CA GLY A 132 8.95 5.97 2.65
C GLY A 132 8.90 5.67 1.16
N ILE A 133 7.90 4.90 0.73
CA ILE A 133 7.76 4.48 -0.66
C ILE A 133 6.48 5.06 -1.26
N ARG A 134 6.61 5.63 -2.45
CA ARG A 134 5.48 5.94 -3.32
C ARG A 134 5.48 4.96 -4.48
N ILE A 135 4.40 4.21 -4.68
CA ILE A 135 4.23 3.37 -5.87
C ILE A 135 3.30 4.07 -6.86
N SER A 136 3.76 4.27 -8.10
CA SER A 136 2.97 4.96 -9.13
C SER A 136 3.46 4.68 -10.56
N GLN A 137 2.91 5.40 -11.55
CA GLN A 137 3.42 5.39 -12.93
C GLN A 137 4.69 6.23 -13.13
N ALA A 138 5.13 6.98 -12.11
CA ALA A 138 6.30 7.84 -12.24
C ALA A 138 7.60 7.02 -12.34
N PRO A 139 8.63 7.50 -13.05
CA PRO A 139 9.94 6.84 -13.09
C PRO A 139 10.55 6.67 -11.70
N LEU A 140 11.41 5.65 -11.57
CA LEU A 140 12.20 5.41 -10.37
C LEU A 140 12.97 6.67 -10.00
N SER A 141 12.76 7.16 -8.78
CA SER A 141 13.43 8.37 -8.28
C SER A 141 13.45 8.39 -6.76
N LEU A 142 14.50 8.96 -6.19
CA LEU A 142 14.58 9.25 -4.76
C LEU A 142 14.57 10.75 -4.56
N ASN A 143 13.60 11.25 -3.80
CA ASN A 143 13.50 12.67 -3.46
C ASN A 143 13.32 12.83 -1.95
N GLU A 144 14.24 13.57 -1.31
CA GLU A 144 14.37 13.66 0.15
C GLU A 144 14.51 12.28 0.79
N LYS A 145 13.41 11.74 1.30
CA LYS A 145 13.30 10.45 2.00
C LYS A 145 12.25 9.53 1.35
N ILE A 146 11.78 9.88 0.15
CA ILE A 146 10.71 9.16 -0.53
C ILE A 146 11.25 8.53 -1.80
N LEU A 147 11.29 7.20 -1.81
CA LEU A 147 11.57 6.40 -2.99
C LEU A 147 10.29 6.22 -3.79
N SER A 148 10.28 6.76 -5.01
CA SER A 148 9.21 6.53 -5.98
C SER A 148 9.55 5.30 -6.81
N VAL A 149 8.70 4.29 -6.76
CA VAL A 149 8.88 3.00 -7.44
C VAL A 149 7.78 2.85 -8.50
N PRO A 150 8.13 2.63 -9.78
CA PRO A 150 7.15 2.30 -10.80
C PRO A 150 6.39 1.01 -10.47
N PHE A 151 5.13 0.89 -10.88
CA PHE A 151 4.34 -0.35 -10.67
C PHE A 151 5.06 -1.63 -11.13
N TYR A 152 5.80 -1.58 -12.25
CA TYR A 152 6.53 -2.74 -12.78
C TYR A 152 7.81 -3.09 -12.00
N MET A 153 8.19 -2.30 -10.98
CA MET A 153 9.39 -2.52 -10.15
C MET A 153 9.04 -2.92 -8.71
N ILE A 154 7.79 -3.27 -8.40
CA ILE A 154 7.39 -3.64 -7.04
C ILE A 154 8.18 -4.85 -6.52
N SER A 155 8.49 -5.83 -7.39
CA SER A 155 9.33 -6.99 -7.08
C SER A 155 10.75 -6.62 -6.64
N GLU A 156 11.21 -5.41 -6.99
CA GLU A 156 12.56 -4.93 -6.74
C GLU A 156 12.69 -4.18 -5.42
N ILE A 157 11.59 -3.89 -4.72
CA ILE A 157 11.59 -3.00 -3.55
C ILE A 157 12.63 -3.44 -2.51
N SER A 158 12.68 -4.73 -2.17
CA SER A 158 13.65 -5.25 -1.18
C SER A 158 15.12 -5.11 -1.62
N ARG A 159 15.40 -5.02 -2.92
CA ARG A 159 16.76 -4.79 -3.45
C ARG A 159 17.14 -3.30 -3.46
N LEU A 160 16.15 -2.41 -3.45
CA LEU A 160 16.35 -0.97 -3.57
C LEU A 160 16.59 -0.25 -2.23
N ILE A 161 16.39 -0.93 -1.09
CA ILE A 161 16.32 -0.30 0.26
C ILE A 161 17.20 -0.96 1.33
#